data_AF-A0A954I1N7-F1
#
_entry.id   AF-A0A954I1N7-F1
#
_cell.length_a   1.000
_cell.length_b   1.000
_cell.length_c   1.000
_cell.angle_alpha   90.00
_cell.angle_beta   90.00
_cell.angle_gamma   90.00
#
_symmetry.space_group_name_H-M   'P 1'
#
loop_
_entity.id
_entity.type
_entity.pdbx_description
1 polymer ?
#
loop_
_entity_poly.entity_id
_entity_poly.type
_entity_poly.pdbx_seq_one_letter_code
_entity_poly.pdbx_strand_id
1 'polypeptide(L)'
;MLPRSAPYRPTRSPLPGRPERRLNPAVRLGLLLTLLAIAKTALAEDPTAEFLRGLLDRGLYRVAENEAIRRLDDPLLKPHEKVTWSIGLAQAYLRHAHAMNGSDRESLAAKAEQKLADLLRVSPPLPRQPQIRTQQALFTAERAEMLVWDFQQWGGDRQRTAAVDSLQAAATVLRDVRSQLDTDVRAAARRSDQDEADGELTAGEIRRLQRELDVQLARSLTSLVEIVPDGPERTSALREADQRLQTLADGWIGELRTWEARLLRARLARLRGENGQAAGIIRAALEDQPARWLAERFIAEQVRTLLADGKIDLALQTLLDETRS
;
A
#
# COMPACT_ATOMS: atom_id res chain seq x y z
N MET A 1 -30.93 10.72 -89.79
CA MET A 1 -29.61 10.14 -90.12
C MET A 1 -28.53 11.08 -89.61
N LEU A 2 -27.93 10.73 -88.47
CA LEU A 2 -26.78 11.41 -87.85
C LEU A 2 -25.91 10.31 -87.22
N PRO A 3 -24.58 10.31 -87.39
CA PRO A 3 -23.73 9.20 -86.94
C PRO A 3 -23.52 9.24 -85.42
N ARG A 4 -23.71 8.08 -84.78
CA ARG A 4 -23.37 7.83 -83.37
C ARG A 4 -21.85 7.86 -83.21
N SER A 5 -21.34 8.86 -82.49
CA SER A 5 -19.97 8.92 -81.99
C SER A 5 -19.75 7.88 -80.89
N ALA A 6 -18.76 7.02 -81.07
CA ALA A 6 -18.36 6.00 -80.10
C ALA A 6 -17.56 6.62 -78.93
N PRO A 7 -17.74 6.13 -77.69
CA PRO A 7 -17.00 6.64 -76.54
C PRO A 7 -15.55 6.11 -76.52
N TYR A 8 -14.62 7.05 -76.41
CA TYR A 8 -13.18 6.83 -76.18
C TYR A 8 -12.96 6.10 -74.84
N ARG A 9 -12.43 4.87 -74.87
CA ARG A 9 -11.97 4.13 -73.69
C ARG A 9 -10.46 4.34 -73.52
N PRO A 10 -9.98 4.99 -72.45
CA PRO A 10 -8.56 5.04 -72.15
C PRO A 10 -8.08 3.67 -71.67
N THR A 11 -7.10 3.10 -72.36
CA THR A 11 -6.31 1.94 -71.93
C THR A 11 -5.53 2.30 -70.66
N ARG A 12 -5.98 1.77 -69.51
CA ARG A 12 -5.21 1.81 -68.26
C ARG A 12 -4.06 0.80 -68.36
N SER A 13 -2.84 1.29 -68.42
CA SER A 13 -1.64 0.48 -68.22
C SER A 13 -1.63 -0.11 -66.80
N PRO A 14 -1.33 -1.40 -66.63
CA PRO A 14 -1.23 -2.03 -65.31
C PRO A 14 -0.04 -1.41 -64.55
N LEU A 15 -0.31 -0.91 -63.34
CA LEU A 15 0.72 -0.48 -62.41
C LEU A 15 1.60 -1.69 -62.03
N PRO A 16 2.93 -1.55 -61.94
CA PRO A 16 3.81 -2.61 -61.48
C PRO A 16 3.43 -3.01 -60.06
N GLY A 17 3.11 -4.29 -59.88
CA GLY A 17 2.72 -4.87 -58.61
C GLY A 17 3.77 -4.61 -57.54
N ARG A 18 3.40 -3.87 -56.49
CA ARG A 18 4.22 -3.76 -55.29
C ARG A 18 4.34 -5.17 -54.71
N PRO A 19 5.55 -5.68 -54.44
CA PRO A 19 5.70 -6.98 -53.80
C PRO A 19 5.06 -6.92 -52.43
N GLU A 20 3.99 -7.71 -52.23
CA GLU A 20 3.46 -7.99 -50.90
C GLU A 20 4.57 -8.64 -50.09
N ARG A 21 5.32 -7.85 -49.30
CA ARG A 21 6.22 -8.39 -48.27
C ARG A 21 5.34 -9.06 -47.22
N ARG A 22 5.03 -10.33 -47.47
CA ARG A 22 4.39 -11.22 -46.51
C ARG A 22 5.36 -11.38 -45.35
N LEU A 23 5.12 -10.64 -44.28
CA LEU A 23 5.79 -10.79 -43.00
C LEU A 23 5.78 -12.28 -42.63
N ASN A 24 6.97 -12.82 -42.40
CA ASN A 24 7.19 -14.23 -42.06
C ASN A 24 6.26 -14.61 -40.88
N PRO A 25 5.52 -15.74 -40.95
CA PRO A 25 4.64 -16.17 -39.87
C PRO A 25 5.32 -16.21 -38.49
N ALA A 26 6.63 -16.49 -38.44
CA ALA A 26 7.42 -16.42 -37.21
C ALA A 26 7.52 -15.00 -36.62
N VAL A 27 7.64 -13.98 -37.46
CA VAL A 27 7.67 -12.56 -37.01
C VAL A 27 6.30 -12.12 -36.54
N ARG A 28 5.22 -12.59 -37.20
CA ARG A 28 3.84 -12.31 -36.74
C ARG A 28 3.55 -12.96 -35.39
N LEU A 29 3.95 -14.21 -35.19
CA LEU A 29 3.81 -14.92 -33.93
C LEU A 29 4.63 -14.26 -32.81
N GLY A 30 5.87 -13.84 -33.11
CA GLY A 30 6.70 -13.07 -32.20
C GLY A 30 6.06 -11.75 -31.80
N LEU A 31 5.53 -10.97 -32.75
CA LEU A 31 4.87 -9.69 -32.47
C LEU A 31 3.59 -9.88 -31.65
N LEU A 32 2.80 -10.93 -31.92
CA LEU A 32 1.60 -11.26 -31.15
C LEU A 32 1.92 -11.71 -29.74
N LEU A 33 2.98 -12.51 -29.54
CA LEU A 33 3.47 -12.89 -28.20
C LEU A 33 4.02 -11.68 -27.44
N THR A 34 4.67 -10.74 -28.13
CA THR A 34 5.18 -9.50 -27.51
C THR A 34 4.02 -8.57 -27.13
N LEU A 35 3.00 -8.44 -27.98
CA LEU A 35 1.78 -7.68 -27.68
C LEU A 35 0.95 -8.32 -26.56
N LEU A 36 0.85 -9.66 -26.50
CA LEU A 36 0.23 -10.36 -25.36
C LEU A 36 1.06 -10.22 -24.06
N ALA A 37 2.39 -10.11 -24.16
CA ALA A 37 3.25 -9.91 -23.01
C ALA A 37 3.26 -8.46 -22.49
N ILE A 38 3.00 -7.46 -23.36
CA ILE A 38 2.79 -6.06 -22.96
C ILE A 38 1.36 -5.84 -22.46
N ALA A 39 0.40 -6.65 -22.93
CA ALA A 39 -0.95 -6.76 -22.35
C ALA A 39 -0.98 -7.55 -21.03
N LYS A 40 0.19 -7.76 -20.38
CA LYS A 40 0.23 -8.11 -18.96
C LYS A 40 -0.45 -7.00 -18.18
N THR A 41 -1.75 -7.17 -17.95
CA THR A 41 -2.47 -6.81 -16.73
C THR A 41 -1.80 -5.66 -15.97
N ALA A 42 -1.78 -4.48 -16.56
CA ALA A 42 -1.99 -3.29 -15.77
C ALA A 42 -3.40 -3.49 -15.22
N LEU A 43 -3.49 -4.18 -14.07
CA LEU A 43 -4.58 -3.94 -13.13
C LEU A 43 -4.57 -2.42 -13.05
N ALA A 44 -5.51 -1.76 -13.73
CA ALA A 44 -5.54 -0.32 -13.82
C ALA A 44 -5.76 0.15 -12.38
N GLU A 45 -4.67 0.45 -11.68
CA GLU A 45 -4.76 1.12 -10.40
C GLU A 45 -5.51 2.42 -10.68
N ASP A 46 -6.46 2.72 -9.79
CA ASP A 46 -7.31 3.87 -9.95
C ASP A 46 -6.44 5.12 -10.10
N PRO A 47 -6.46 5.81 -11.26
CA PRO A 47 -5.58 6.95 -11.52
C PRO A 47 -5.81 8.07 -10.50
N THR A 48 -6.99 8.15 -9.89
CA THR A 48 -7.28 9.06 -8.79
C THR A 48 -6.48 8.71 -7.54
N ALA A 49 -6.40 7.43 -7.18
CA ALA A 49 -5.65 6.97 -6.02
C ALA A 49 -4.14 7.18 -6.20
N GLU A 50 -3.61 6.93 -7.40
CA GLU A 50 -2.20 7.20 -7.73
C GLU A 50 -1.88 8.70 -7.69
N PHE A 51 -2.76 9.53 -8.26
CA PHE A 51 -2.60 10.99 -8.25
C PHE A 51 -2.52 11.54 -6.82
N LEU A 52 -3.48 11.17 -5.97
CA LEU A 52 -3.48 11.60 -4.56
C LEU A 52 -2.26 11.09 -3.82
N ARG A 53 -1.91 9.80 -3.97
CA ARG A 53 -0.71 9.22 -3.36
C ARG A 53 0.54 10.01 -3.77
N GLY A 54 0.68 10.34 -5.05
CA GLY A 54 1.80 11.14 -5.56
C GLY A 54 1.89 12.55 -4.95
N LEU A 55 0.78 13.18 -4.60
CA LEU A 55 0.77 14.45 -3.87
C LEU A 55 1.21 14.27 -2.41
N LEU A 56 0.67 13.23 -1.75
CA LEU A 56 0.98 12.93 -0.34
C LEU A 56 2.46 12.56 -0.15
N ASP A 57 3.02 11.74 -1.04
CA ASP A 57 4.43 11.33 -1.01
C ASP A 57 5.39 12.52 -1.19
N ARG A 58 4.93 13.60 -1.82
CA ARG A 58 5.68 14.86 -2.02
C ARG A 58 5.43 15.88 -0.92
N GLY A 59 4.64 15.55 0.10
CA GLY A 59 4.27 16.47 1.18
C GLY A 59 3.29 17.57 0.77
N LEU A 60 2.60 17.44 -0.36
CA LEU A 60 1.66 18.45 -0.89
C LEU A 60 0.26 18.27 -0.29
N TYR A 61 0.17 18.18 1.03
CA TYR A 61 -1.05 17.78 1.74
C TYR A 61 -2.24 18.71 1.47
N ARG A 62 -2.03 20.03 1.57
CA ARG A 62 -3.09 21.03 1.30
C ARG A 62 -3.60 20.99 -0.13
N VAL A 63 -2.75 20.64 -1.11
CA VAL A 63 -3.16 20.50 -2.51
C VAL A 63 -4.05 19.27 -2.66
N ALA A 64 -3.66 18.15 -2.03
CA ALA A 64 -4.46 16.93 -2.01
C ALA A 64 -5.83 17.14 -1.33
N GLU A 65 -5.85 17.83 -0.20
CA GLU A 65 -7.08 18.20 0.52
C GLU A 65 -8.02 19.03 -0.36
N ASN A 66 -7.51 20.13 -0.93
CA ASN A 66 -8.30 21.04 -1.76
C ASN A 66 -8.84 20.33 -3.01
N GLU A 67 -8.02 19.50 -3.66
CA GLU A 67 -8.47 18.74 -4.84
C GLU A 67 -9.55 17.74 -4.46
N ALA A 68 -9.39 17.00 -3.35
CA ALA A 68 -10.40 16.06 -2.91
C ALA A 68 -11.72 16.74 -2.52
N ILE A 69 -11.66 17.90 -1.83
CA ILE A 69 -12.85 18.72 -1.52
C ILE A 69 -13.53 19.16 -2.82
N ARG A 70 -12.78 19.76 -3.74
CA ARG A 70 -13.30 20.24 -5.04
C ARG A 70 -13.99 19.13 -5.83
N ARG A 71 -13.45 17.90 -5.77
CA ARG A 71 -14.04 16.73 -6.43
C ARG A 71 -15.29 16.24 -5.74
N LEU A 72 -15.33 16.27 -4.42
CA LEU A 72 -16.51 15.91 -3.64
C LEU A 72 -17.67 16.91 -3.81
N ASP A 73 -17.37 18.15 -4.18
CA ASP A 73 -18.37 19.18 -4.51
C ASP A 73 -18.99 19.00 -5.91
N ASP A 74 -18.46 18.10 -6.76
CA ASP A 74 -19.01 17.82 -8.08
C ASP A 74 -20.34 17.04 -7.95
N PRO A 75 -21.49 17.60 -8.39
CA PRO A 75 -22.79 16.94 -8.28
C PRO A 75 -22.90 15.69 -9.16
N LEU A 76 -22.06 15.55 -10.19
CA LEU A 76 -22.07 14.42 -11.13
C LEU A 76 -21.18 13.26 -10.67
N LEU A 77 -20.48 13.40 -9.54
CA LEU A 77 -19.56 12.38 -9.04
C LEU A 77 -20.31 11.10 -8.66
N LYS A 78 -19.87 9.95 -9.18
CA LYS A 78 -20.51 8.67 -8.92
C LYS A 78 -20.33 8.26 -7.45
N PRO A 79 -21.24 7.44 -6.89
CA PRO A 79 -21.15 7.02 -5.48
C PRO A 79 -19.81 6.37 -5.08
N HIS A 80 -19.25 5.48 -5.91
CA HIS A 80 -17.96 4.84 -5.61
C HIS A 80 -16.77 5.82 -5.72
N GLU A 81 -16.85 6.81 -6.61
CA GLU A 81 -15.86 7.89 -6.72
C GLU A 81 -15.92 8.78 -5.47
N LYS A 82 -17.13 9.10 -4.97
CA LYS A 82 -17.32 9.83 -3.71
C LYS A 82 -16.68 9.12 -2.52
N VAL A 83 -16.78 7.79 -2.45
CA VAL A 83 -16.06 7.02 -1.41
C VAL A 83 -14.56 7.14 -1.59
N THR A 84 -14.06 6.98 -2.81
CA THR A 84 -12.62 7.03 -3.10
C THR A 84 -12.02 8.39 -2.75
N TRP A 85 -12.64 9.49 -3.17
CA TRP A 85 -12.21 10.85 -2.82
C TRP A 85 -12.35 11.14 -1.33
N SER A 86 -13.37 10.62 -0.67
CA SER A 86 -13.54 10.81 0.79
C SER A 86 -12.47 10.05 1.59
N ILE A 87 -12.11 8.84 1.17
CA ILE A 87 -10.97 8.10 1.74
C ILE A 87 -9.67 8.86 1.48
N GLY A 88 -9.46 9.33 0.25
CA GLY A 88 -8.29 10.12 -0.13
C GLY A 88 -8.16 11.41 0.70
N LEU A 89 -9.27 12.10 0.96
CA LEU A 89 -9.29 13.28 1.83
C LEU A 89 -8.93 12.93 3.29
N ALA A 90 -9.48 11.83 3.82
CA ALA A 90 -9.14 11.39 5.17
C ALA A 90 -7.65 11.03 5.29
N GLN A 91 -7.08 10.37 4.28
CA GLN A 91 -5.64 10.09 4.20
C GLN A 91 -4.81 11.38 4.11
N ALA A 92 -5.27 12.37 3.34
CA ALA A 92 -4.59 13.66 3.24
C ALA A 92 -4.54 14.38 4.60
N TYR A 93 -5.66 14.45 5.32
CA TYR A 93 -5.70 14.99 6.67
C TYR A 93 -4.79 14.24 7.64
N LEU A 94 -4.75 12.91 7.59
CA LEU A 94 -3.85 12.12 8.44
C LEU A 94 -2.37 12.43 8.18
N ARG A 95 -1.96 12.41 6.90
CA ARG A 95 -0.59 12.70 6.51
C ARG A 95 -0.19 14.13 6.83
N HIS A 96 -1.11 15.07 6.69
CA HIS A 96 -0.91 16.45 7.15
C HIS A 96 -0.74 16.50 8.67
N ALA A 97 -1.56 15.78 9.44
CA ALA A 97 -1.45 15.72 10.89
C ALA A 97 -0.06 15.25 11.34
N HIS A 98 0.52 14.25 10.66
CA HIS A 98 1.89 13.77 10.94
C HIS A 98 2.98 14.83 10.73
N ALA A 99 2.76 15.80 9.86
CA ALA A 99 3.71 16.89 9.62
C ALA A 99 3.51 18.08 10.57
N MET A 100 2.45 18.05 11.38
CA MET A 100 2.07 19.12 12.31
C MET A 100 2.30 18.70 13.76
N ASN A 101 2.36 19.69 14.66
CA ASN A 101 2.52 19.48 16.10
C ASN A 101 1.33 20.05 16.87
N GLY A 102 1.16 19.63 18.13
CA GLY A 102 0.21 20.23 19.06
C GLY A 102 -1.27 20.10 18.63
N SER A 103 -2.04 21.17 18.84
CA SER A 103 -3.50 21.18 18.61
C SER A 103 -3.89 20.98 17.13
N ASP A 104 -3.05 21.42 16.20
CA ASP A 104 -3.33 21.30 14.77
C ASP A 104 -3.28 19.83 14.32
N ARG A 105 -2.32 19.05 14.86
CA ARG A 105 -2.22 17.60 14.67
C ARG A 105 -3.51 16.90 15.11
N GLU A 106 -3.99 17.20 16.31
CA GLU A 106 -5.22 16.60 16.85
C GLU A 106 -6.47 17.02 16.06
N SER A 107 -6.55 18.28 15.64
CA SER A 107 -7.67 18.78 14.83
C SER A 107 -7.74 18.09 13.46
N LEU A 108 -6.60 17.95 12.76
CA LEU A 108 -6.53 17.25 11.48
C LEU A 108 -6.85 15.77 11.62
N ALA A 109 -6.32 15.12 12.66
CA ALA A 109 -6.63 13.72 12.93
C ALA A 109 -8.14 13.51 13.21
N ALA A 110 -8.75 14.38 13.99
CA ALA A 110 -10.20 14.32 14.26
C ALA A 110 -11.04 14.52 12.99
N LYS A 111 -10.62 15.42 12.08
CA LYS A 111 -11.30 15.61 10.79
C LYS A 111 -11.26 14.36 9.92
N ALA A 112 -10.12 13.67 9.88
CA ALA A 112 -9.99 12.44 9.13
C ALA A 112 -10.89 11.32 9.69
N GLU A 113 -10.91 11.14 11.02
CA GLU A 113 -11.80 10.18 11.68
C GLU A 113 -13.27 10.48 11.41
N GLN A 114 -13.65 11.74 11.57
CA GLN A 114 -15.02 12.17 11.33
C GLN A 114 -15.44 11.87 9.89
N LYS A 115 -14.56 12.14 8.91
CA LYS A 115 -14.87 11.86 7.49
C LYS A 115 -15.13 10.39 7.23
N LEU A 116 -14.35 9.47 7.80
CA LEU A 116 -14.56 8.03 7.66
C LEU A 116 -15.80 7.54 8.43
N ALA A 117 -16.03 8.08 9.63
CA ALA A 117 -17.20 7.77 10.44
C ALA A 117 -18.50 8.19 9.75
N ASP A 118 -18.51 9.35 9.08
CA ASP A 118 -19.67 9.84 8.33
C ASP A 118 -20.03 8.91 7.18
N LEU A 119 -19.04 8.38 6.44
CA LEU A 119 -19.28 7.41 5.37
C LEU A 119 -19.90 6.11 5.89
N LEU A 120 -19.51 5.64 7.08
CA LEU A 120 -20.04 4.42 7.67
C LEU A 120 -21.46 4.56 8.20
N ARG A 121 -21.93 5.79 8.45
CA ARG A 121 -23.30 6.08 8.94
C ARG A 121 -24.32 6.23 7.81
N VAL A 122 -23.89 6.29 6.55
CA VAL A 122 -24.79 6.44 5.40
C VAL A 122 -25.71 5.22 5.29
N SER A 123 -27.01 5.48 5.09
CA SER A 123 -28.04 4.46 4.85
C SER A 123 -28.77 4.74 3.54
N PRO A 124 -28.82 3.79 2.58
CA PRO A 124 -28.27 2.43 2.66
C PRO A 124 -26.72 2.40 2.67
N PRO A 125 -26.10 1.28 3.13
CA PRO A 125 -24.65 1.12 3.14
C PRO A 125 -24.01 1.33 1.76
N LEU A 126 -22.82 1.92 1.74
CA LEU A 126 -22.07 2.18 0.51
C LEU A 126 -21.39 0.89 -0.03
N PRO A 127 -21.30 0.69 -1.36
CA PRO A 127 -20.70 -0.50 -1.99
C PRO A 127 -19.28 -0.86 -1.49
N ARG A 128 -18.50 0.16 -1.10
CA ARG A 128 -17.11 0.04 -0.65
C ARG A 128 -16.94 0.06 0.87
N GLN A 129 -17.96 -0.33 1.63
CA GLN A 129 -17.90 -0.42 3.10
C GLN A 129 -16.67 -1.18 3.65
N PRO A 130 -16.23 -2.32 3.07
CA PRO A 130 -15.03 -3.01 3.54
C PRO A 130 -13.77 -2.16 3.43
N GLN A 131 -13.65 -1.35 2.37
CA GLN A 131 -12.53 -0.42 2.20
C GLN A 131 -12.55 0.67 3.27
N ILE A 132 -13.72 1.25 3.55
CA ILE A 132 -13.87 2.31 4.55
C ILE A 132 -13.50 1.80 5.95
N ARG A 133 -14.00 0.62 6.34
CA ARG A 133 -13.64 -0.03 7.62
C ARG A 133 -12.14 -0.29 7.72
N THR A 134 -11.54 -0.79 6.64
CA THR A 134 -10.09 -1.01 6.57
C THR A 134 -9.33 0.27 6.82
N GLN A 135 -9.68 1.36 6.12
CA GLN A 135 -9.00 2.65 6.27
C GLN A 135 -9.17 3.24 7.67
N GLN A 136 -10.33 3.07 8.31
CA GLN A 136 -10.52 3.48 9.70
C GLN A 136 -9.63 2.70 10.66
N ALA A 137 -9.49 1.38 10.47
CA ALA A 137 -8.60 0.55 11.30
C ALA A 137 -7.12 0.92 11.12
N LEU A 138 -6.69 1.16 9.88
CA LEU A 138 -5.33 1.63 9.58
C LEU A 138 -5.07 3.00 10.22
N PHE A 139 -6.06 3.90 10.17
CA PHE A 139 -5.98 5.21 10.82
C PHE A 139 -5.75 5.09 12.33
N THR A 140 -6.53 4.24 13.02
CA THR A 140 -6.34 3.98 14.46
C THR A 140 -4.93 3.45 14.76
N ALA A 141 -4.41 2.57 13.90
CA ALA A 141 -3.06 2.05 14.05
C ALA A 141 -1.99 3.13 13.82
N GLU A 142 -2.11 3.96 12.79
CA GLU A 142 -1.16 5.07 12.55
C GLU A 142 -1.14 6.06 13.72
N ARG A 143 -2.27 6.36 14.35
CA ARG A 143 -2.33 7.16 15.57
C ARG A 143 -1.61 6.51 16.75
N ALA A 144 -1.75 5.21 16.93
CA ALA A 144 -1.04 4.48 17.97
C ALA A 144 0.49 4.56 17.75
N GLU A 145 0.95 4.41 16.51
CA GLU A 145 2.37 4.58 16.17
C GLU A 145 2.85 5.99 16.50
N MET A 146 2.07 7.05 16.25
CA MET A 146 2.47 8.41 16.65
C MET A 146 2.75 8.53 18.15
N LEU A 147 1.98 7.85 19.00
CA LEU A 147 2.22 7.85 20.45
C LEU A 147 3.51 7.10 20.80
N VAL A 148 3.88 6.08 20.03
CA VAL A 148 5.19 5.42 20.16
C VAL A 148 6.32 6.39 19.85
N TRP A 149 6.21 7.17 18.76
CA TRP A 149 7.18 8.20 18.41
C TRP A 149 7.28 9.27 19.51
N ASP A 150 6.14 9.76 20.02
CA ASP A 150 6.11 10.72 21.12
C ASP A 150 6.78 10.15 22.38
N PHE A 151 6.54 8.87 22.71
CA PHE A 151 7.21 8.18 23.82
C PHE A 151 8.73 8.03 23.57
N GLN A 152 9.16 7.64 22.38
CA GLN A 152 10.59 7.48 22.06
C GLN A 152 11.34 8.81 22.10
N GLN A 153 10.69 9.90 21.73
CA GLN A 153 11.30 11.23 21.72
C GLN A 153 11.39 11.87 23.11
N TRP A 154 10.32 11.75 23.92
CA TRP A 154 10.20 12.48 25.19
C TRP A 154 10.33 11.59 26.43
N GLY A 155 10.18 10.28 26.29
CA GLY A 155 10.17 9.32 27.39
C GLY A 155 8.96 9.47 28.32
N GLY A 156 9.03 8.78 29.46
CA GLY A 156 8.06 8.88 30.56
C GLY A 156 7.04 7.74 30.63
N ASP A 157 6.73 7.30 31.84
CA ASP A 157 5.81 6.18 32.08
C ASP A 157 4.40 6.46 31.58
N ARG A 158 3.92 7.71 31.71
CA ARG A 158 2.59 8.09 31.23
C ARG A 158 2.48 7.97 29.71
N GLN A 159 3.49 8.44 28.98
CA GLN A 159 3.58 8.37 27.52
C GLN A 159 3.68 6.91 27.08
N ARG A 160 4.49 6.12 27.79
CA ARG A 160 4.62 4.67 27.54
C ARG A 160 3.28 3.96 27.68
N THR A 161 2.57 4.15 28.80
CA THR A 161 1.27 3.53 29.05
C THR A 161 0.27 3.93 27.97
N ALA A 162 0.20 5.22 27.61
CA ALA A 162 -0.68 5.68 26.54
C ALA A 162 -0.37 5.03 25.17
N ALA A 163 0.91 4.87 24.83
CA ALA A 163 1.33 4.19 23.60
C ALA A 163 0.99 2.69 23.62
N VAL A 164 1.23 2.00 24.74
CA VAL A 164 0.88 0.58 24.93
C VAL A 164 -0.62 0.37 24.78
N ASP A 165 -1.44 1.12 25.54
CA ASP A 165 -2.89 1.02 25.51
C ASP A 165 -3.43 1.28 24.09
N SER A 166 -2.88 2.29 23.40
CA SER A 166 -3.29 2.63 22.04
C SER A 166 -2.90 1.57 21.01
N LEU A 167 -1.71 0.97 21.12
CA LEU A 167 -1.28 -0.13 20.24
C LEU A 167 -2.11 -1.39 20.45
N GLN A 168 -2.44 -1.73 21.70
CA GLN A 168 -3.32 -2.87 22.00
C GLN A 168 -4.73 -2.66 21.43
N ALA A 169 -5.29 -1.45 21.60
CA ALA A 169 -6.57 -1.08 21.02
C ALA A 169 -6.53 -1.16 19.49
N ALA A 170 -5.50 -0.60 18.86
CA ALA A 170 -5.30 -0.67 17.41
C ALA A 170 -5.19 -2.12 16.92
N ALA A 171 -4.39 -2.96 17.58
CA ALA A 171 -4.26 -4.37 17.24
C ALA A 171 -5.61 -5.10 17.33
N THR A 172 -6.46 -4.75 18.29
CA THR A 172 -7.80 -5.32 18.44
C THR A 172 -8.70 -4.92 17.28
N VAL A 173 -8.77 -3.62 16.96
CA VAL A 173 -9.54 -3.09 15.82
C VAL A 173 -9.08 -3.72 14.49
N LEU A 174 -7.78 -3.85 14.27
CA LEU A 174 -7.21 -4.49 13.08
C LEU A 174 -7.63 -5.96 12.96
N ARG A 175 -7.60 -6.73 14.06
CA ARG A 175 -8.06 -8.14 14.07
C ARG A 175 -9.55 -8.24 13.75
N ASP A 176 -10.36 -7.38 14.35
CA ASP A 176 -11.81 -7.39 14.17
C ASP A 176 -12.19 -7.10 12.72
N VAL A 177 -11.61 -6.05 12.12
CA VAL A 177 -11.84 -5.72 10.71
C VAL A 177 -11.29 -6.83 9.81
N ARG A 178 -10.11 -7.37 10.11
CA ARG A 178 -9.53 -8.49 9.34
C ARG A 178 -10.42 -9.73 9.33
N SER A 179 -11.08 -10.04 10.46
CA SER A 179 -12.07 -11.12 10.60
C SER A 179 -13.34 -10.84 9.80
N GLN A 180 -13.83 -9.59 9.81
CA GLN A 180 -14.97 -9.18 9.00
C GLN A 180 -14.68 -9.36 7.50
N LEU A 181 -13.47 -9.00 7.04
CA LEU A 181 -13.07 -9.21 5.65
C LEU A 181 -13.06 -10.69 5.24
N ASP A 182 -12.83 -11.65 6.14
CA ASP A 182 -12.93 -13.09 5.80
C ASP A 182 -14.36 -13.49 5.41
N THR A 183 -15.36 -12.85 6.02
CA THR A 183 -16.76 -13.02 5.65
C THR A 183 -17.04 -12.31 4.33
N ASP A 184 -16.52 -11.09 4.15
CA ASP A 184 -16.71 -10.30 2.93
C ASP A 184 -16.11 -10.98 1.69
N VAL A 185 -14.95 -11.65 1.80
CA VAL A 185 -14.35 -12.41 0.69
C VAL A 185 -15.29 -13.51 0.19
N ARG A 186 -15.98 -14.21 1.11
CA ARG A 186 -16.91 -15.29 0.75
C ARG A 186 -18.17 -14.74 0.10
N ALA A 187 -18.66 -13.60 0.57
CA ALA A 187 -19.78 -12.89 -0.03
C ALA A 187 -19.42 -12.39 -1.44
N ALA A 188 -18.22 -11.83 -1.60
CA ALA A 188 -17.75 -11.29 -2.87
C ALA A 188 -17.64 -12.35 -3.98
N ALA A 189 -17.39 -13.61 -3.63
CA ALA A 189 -17.37 -14.71 -4.59
C ALA A 189 -18.75 -15.04 -5.20
N ARG A 190 -19.84 -14.47 -4.67
CA ARG A 190 -21.21 -14.68 -5.13
C ARG A 190 -21.82 -13.45 -5.82
N ARG A 191 -21.04 -12.37 -5.97
CA ARG A 191 -21.48 -11.11 -6.59
C ARG A 191 -21.66 -11.28 -8.09
N SER A 192 -22.57 -10.47 -8.63
CA SER A 192 -22.80 -10.36 -10.06
C SER A 192 -21.91 -9.28 -10.68
N ASP A 193 -21.74 -9.31 -12.00
CA ASP A 193 -21.04 -8.25 -12.75
C ASP A 193 -21.68 -6.87 -12.56
N GLN A 194 -22.99 -6.83 -12.26
CA GLN A 194 -23.70 -5.59 -11.96
C GLN A 194 -23.26 -4.99 -10.62
N ASP A 195 -23.04 -5.82 -9.60
CA ASP A 195 -22.57 -5.35 -8.29
C ASP A 195 -21.15 -4.74 -8.41
N GLU A 196 -20.30 -5.35 -9.23
CA GLU A 196 -18.97 -4.79 -9.55
C GLU A 196 -19.08 -3.46 -10.32
N ALA A 197 -20.01 -3.37 -11.28
CA ALA A 197 -20.28 -2.12 -12.02
C ALA A 197 -20.80 -1.00 -11.10
N ASP A 198 -21.55 -1.36 -10.05
CA ASP A 198 -22.04 -0.45 -9.02
C ASP A 198 -20.94 -0.07 -8.00
N GLY A 199 -19.77 -0.69 -8.11
CA GLY A 199 -18.54 -0.33 -7.40
C GLY A 199 -18.27 -1.18 -6.16
N GLU A 200 -18.95 -2.32 -5.99
CA GLU A 200 -18.60 -3.29 -4.95
C GLU A 200 -17.20 -3.87 -5.20
N LEU A 201 -16.50 -4.19 -4.11
CA LEU A 201 -15.15 -4.74 -4.21
C LEU A 201 -15.16 -6.18 -4.70
N THR A 202 -14.24 -6.51 -5.59
CA THR A 202 -13.95 -7.89 -5.98
C THR A 202 -13.32 -8.68 -4.82
N ALA A 203 -13.40 -10.01 -4.87
CA ALA A 203 -12.71 -10.86 -3.88
C ALA A 203 -11.18 -10.63 -3.88
N GLY A 204 -10.59 -10.28 -5.03
CA GLY A 204 -9.17 -9.96 -5.16
C GLY A 204 -8.79 -8.66 -4.42
N GLU A 205 -9.61 -7.62 -4.55
CA GLU A 205 -9.43 -6.36 -3.83
C GLU A 205 -9.59 -6.55 -2.32
N ILE A 206 -10.58 -7.32 -1.87
CA ILE A 206 -10.75 -7.59 -0.44
C ILE A 206 -9.53 -8.35 0.12
N ARG A 207 -9.00 -9.35 -0.62
CA ARG A 207 -7.74 -10.03 -0.22
C ARG A 207 -6.54 -9.08 -0.18
N ARG A 208 -6.52 -8.04 -1.01
CA ARG A 208 -5.48 -6.99 -0.97
C ARG A 208 -5.62 -6.18 0.33
N LEU A 209 -6.84 -5.80 0.72
CA LEU A 209 -7.11 -5.14 2.02
C LEU A 209 -6.71 -6.02 3.21
N GLN A 210 -6.99 -7.33 3.14
CA GLN A 210 -6.56 -8.28 4.16
C GLN A 210 -5.04 -8.29 4.36
N ARG A 211 -4.27 -8.37 3.26
CA ARG A 211 -2.80 -8.33 3.33
C ARG A 211 -2.28 -7.00 3.91
N GLU A 212 -2.94 -5.90 3.59
CA GLU A 212 -2.61 -4.58 4.15
C GLU A 212 -2.83 -4.54 5.67
N LEU A 213 -3.96 -5.06 6.15
CA LEU A 213 -4.20 -5.18 7.59
C LEU A 213 -3.23 -6.14 8.28
N ASP A 214 -2.87 -7.25 7.63
CA ASP A 214 -1.91 -8.21 8.21
C ASP A 214 -0.50 -7.56 8.36
N VAL A 215 -0.04 -6.77 7.37
CA VAL A 215 1.20 -5.98 7.50
C VAL A 215 1.10 -4.94 8.61
N GLN A 216 0.01 -4.17 8.66
CA GLN A 216 -0.15 -3.12 9.67
C GLN A 216 -0.29 -3.69 11.08
N LEU A 217 -1.00 -4.80 11.26
CA LEU A 217 -1.09 -5.51 12.53
C LEU A 217 0.28 -6.00 12.98
N ALA A 218 1.05 -6.61 12.08
CA ALA A 218 2.42 -7.04 12.39
C ALA A 218 3.32 -5.85 12.78
N ARG A 219 3.17 -4.69 12.12
CA ARG A 219 3.87 -3.46 12.47
C ARG A 219 3.53 -3.01 13.89
N SER A 220 2.25 -2.87 14.20
CA SER A 220 1.81 -2.42 15.54
C SER A 220 2.18 -3.40 16.65
N LEU A 221 2.13 -4.71 16.40
CA LEU A 221 2.63 -5.70 17.34
C LEU A 221 4.16 -5.60 17.52
N THR A 222 4.91 -5.32 16.45
CA THR A 222 6.36 -5.11 16.54
C THR A 222 6.69 -3.86 17.36
N SER A 223 5.99 -2.75 17.13
CA SER A 223 6.13 -1.52 17.94
C SER A 223 5.77 -1.77 19.41
N LEU A 224 4.74 -2.58 19.68
CA LEU A 224 4.36 -2.97 21.04
C LEU A 224 5.50 -3.74 21.73
N VAL A 225 6.10 -4.71 21.04
CA VAL A 225 7.24 -5.50 21.54
C VAL A 225 8.47 -4.63 21.86
N GLU A 226 8.67 -3.53 21.14
CA GLU A 226 9.78 -2.61 21.38
C GLU A 226 9.63 -1.81 22.68
N ILE A 227 8.39 -1.55 23.12
CA ILE A 227 8.13 -0.67 24.27
C ILE A 227 7.62 -1.41 25.51
N VAL A 228 7.09 -2.62 25.38
CA VAL A 228 6.61 -3.46 26.49
C VAL A 228 7.77 -4.25 27.10
N PRO A 229 7.85 -4.42 28.44
CA PRO A 229 8.95 -5.15 29.05
C PRO A 229 8.82 -6.66 28.77
N ASP A 230 9.87 -7.43 29.06
CA ASP A 230 9.80 -8.88 28.92
C ASP A 230 8.68 -9.49 29.78
N GLY A 231 7.91 -10.40 29.17
CA GLY A 231 6.77 -11.02 29.80
C GLY A 231 5.84 -11.76 28.82
N PRO A 232 4.70 -12.26 29.32
CA PRO A 232 3.74 -13.01 28.51
C PRO A 232 3.16 -12.20 27.35
N GLU A 233 2.87 -10.92 27.58
CA GLU A 233 2.32 -10.02 26.57
C GLU A 233 3.29 -9.83 25.40
N ARG A 234 4.54 -9.48 25.70
CA ARG A 234 5.61 -9.34 24.70
C ARG A 234 5.82 -10.64 23.91
N THR A 235 5.80 -11.78 24.60
CA THR A 235 5.93 -13.11 23.96
C THR A 235 4.77 -13.41 23.02
N SER A 236 3.53 -13.07 23.42
CA SER A 236 2.34 -13.24 22.60
C SER A 236 2.39 -12.37 21.35
N ALA A 237 2.73 -11.08 21.52
CA ALA A 237 2.86 -10.14 20.41
C ALA A 237 3.96 -10.55 19.42
N LEU A 238 5.11 -11.01 19.91
CA LEU A 238 6.21 -11.55 19.10
C LEU A 238 5.77 -12.75 18.25
N ARG A 239 5.00 -13.67 18.83
CA ARG A 239 4.53 -14.88 18.14
C ARG A 239 3.51 -14.52 17.06
N GLU A 240 2.54 -13.68 17.41
CA GLU A 240 1.50 -13.27 16.47
C GLU A 240 2.08 -12.47 15.31
N ALA A 241 2.96 -11.50 15.57
CA ALA A 241 3.58 -10.69 14.51
C ALA A 241 4.33 -11.57 13.49
N ASP A 242 5.10 -12.54 13.96
CA ASP A 242 5.86 -13.44 13.09
C ASP A 242 4.96 -14.39 12.28
N GLN A 243 3.89 -14.92 12.89
CA GLN A 243 2.90 -15.72 12.17
C GLN A 243 2.27 -14.95 11.01
N ARG A 244 1.98 -13.66 11.20
CA ARG A 244 1.42 -12.79 10.15
C ARG A 244 2.43 -12.55 9.04
N LEU A 245 3.69 -12.34 9.39
CA LEU A 245 4.73 -11.96 8.43
C LEU A 245 5.28 -13.13 7.62
N GLN A 246 5.17 -14.37 8.12
CA GLN A 246 5.76 -15.54 7.47
C GLN A 246 5.32 -15.68 6.02
N THR A 247 4.02 -15.58 5.74
CA THR A 247 3.49 -15.71 4.37
C THR A 247 3.67 -14.45 3.53
N LEU A 248 3.70 -13.27 4.16
CA LEU A 248 3.83 -11.98 3.46
C LEU A 248 5.26 -11.73 2.96
N ALA A 249 6.26 -12.20 3.71
CA ALA A 249 7.68 -12.04 3.38
C ALA A 249 8.14 -12.90 2.19
N ASP A 250 7.41 -13.98 1.91
CA ASP A 250 7.65 -14.91 0.79
C ASP A 250 6.88 -14.49 -0.48
N GLY A 251 6.25 -13.30 -0.47
CA GLY A 251 5.53 -12.73 -1.60
C GLY A 251 6.45 -12.29 -2.77
N TRP A 252 5.84 -11.67 -3.78
CA TRP A 252 6.57 -11.22 -4.96
C TRP A 252 7.46 -10.00 -4.65
N ILE A 253 8.72 -10.05 -5.08
CA ILE A 253 9.78 -9.04 -4.82
C ILE A 253 9.45 -7.65 -5.43
N GLY A 254 8.49 -7.57 -6.35
CA GLY A 254 7.99 -6.28 -6.85
C GLY A 254 6.94 -5.60 -5.95
N GLU A 255 6.39 -6.28 -4.94
CA GLU A 255 5.40 -5.69 -4.04
C GLU A 255 6.07 -5.00 -2.83
N LEU A 256 5.77 -3.72 -2.62
CA LEU A 256 6.25 -2.98 -1.44
C LEU A 256 5.95 -3.71 -0.11
N ARG A 257 4.77 -4.32 0.00
CA ARG A 257 4.35 -5.04 1.22
C ARG A 257 5.28 -6.22 1.55
N THR A 258 5.83 -6.89 0.54
CA THR A 258 6.79 -7.98 0.76
C THR A 258 8.09 -7.45 1.36
N TRP A 259 8.59 -6.31 0.88
CA TRP A 259 9.75 -5.65 1.46
C TRP A 259 9.53 -5.21 2.90
N GLU A 260 8.38 -4.60 3.18
CA GLU A 260 8.01 -4.21 4.54
C GLU A 260 7.91 -5.41 5.46
N ALA A 261 7.34 -6.52 4.98
CA ALA A 261 7.24 -7.75 5.77
C ALA A 261 8.62 -8.32 6.10
N ARG A 262 9.54 -8.36 5.12
CA ARG A 262 10.93 -8.80 5.33
C ARG A 262 11.67 -7.93 6.34
N LEU A 263 11.52 -6.60 6.25
CA LEU A 263 12.11 -5.67 7.21
C LEU A 263 11.57 -5.90 8.63
N LEU A 264 10.26 -6.09 8.78
CA LEU A 264 9.65 -6.39 10.07
C LEU A 264 10.11 -7.73 10.64
N ARG A 265 10.31 -8.76 9.80
CA ARG A 265 10.87 -10.05 10.26
C ARG A 265 12.29 -9.92 10.75
N ALA A 266 13.14 -9.17 10.06
CA ALA A 266 14.50 -8.90 10.53
C ALA A 266 14.49 -8.20 11.90
N ARG A 267 13.60 -7.22 12.07
CA ARG A 267 13.40 -6.52 13.33
C ARG A 267 12.92 -7.45 14.45
N LEU A 268 11.93 -8.31 14.20
CA LEU A 268 11.46 -9.28 15.19
C LEU A 268 12.56 -10.26 15.61
N ALA A 269 13.37 -10.75 14.67
CA ALA A 269 14.51 -11.60 14.96
C ALA A 269 15.51 -10.87 15.89
N ARG A 270 15.85 -9.61 15.60
CA ARG A 270 16.67 -8.79 16.50
C ARG A 270 16.04 -8.64 17.89
N LEU A 271 14.74 -8.36 17.96
CA LEU A 271 14.03 -8.20 19.24
C LEU A 271 13.97 -9.49 20.06
N ARG A 272 14.13 -10.66 19.43
CA ARG A 272 14.28 -11.97 20.11
C ARG A 272 15.71 -12.27 20.54
N GLY A 273 16.69 -11.43 20.17
CA GLY A 273 18.11 -11.70 20.34
C GLY A 273 18.71 -12.62 19.27
N GLU A 274 17.95 -12.94 18.21
CA GLU A 274 18.36 -13.80 17.10
C GLU A 274 19.15 -12.98 16.05
N ASN A 275 20.21 -12.30 16.48
CA ASN A 275 20.95 -11.32 15.66
C ASN A 275 21.50 -11.92 14.35
N GLY A 276 21.92 -13.19 14.37
CA GLY A 276 22.38 -13.89 13.17
C GLY A 276 21.27 -14.11 12.13
N GLN A 277 20.06 -14.42 12.58
CA GLN A 277 18.89 -14.56 11.70
C GLN A 277 18.47 -13.20 11.13
N ALA A 278 18.44 -12.15 11.97
CA ALA A 278 18.17 -10.79 11.52
C ALA A 278 19.16 -10.36 10.41
N ALA A 279 20.46 -10.58 10.63
CA ALA A 279 21.49 -10.27 9.64
C ALA A 279 21.34 -11.07 8.34
N GLY A 280 20.93 -12.35 8.43
CA GLY A 280 20.65 -13.20 7.26
C GLY A 280 19.49 -12.66 6.42
N ILE A 281 18.38 -12.29 7.06
CA ILE A 281 17.20 -11.71 6.38
C ILE A 281 17.57 -10.39 5.69
N ILE A 282 18.31 -9.52 6.38
CA ILE A 282 18.74 -8.22 5.83
C ILE A 282 19.63 -8.40 4.62
N ARG A 283 20.62 -9.30 4.69
CA ARG A 283 21.53 -9.58 3.58
C ARG A 283 20.77 -10.08 2.35
N ALA A 284 19.91 -11.08 2.52
CA ALA A 284 19.10 -11.62 1.44
C ALA A 284 18.21 -10.53 0.81
N ALA A 285 17.63 -9.65 1.64
CA ALA A 285 16.84 -8.54 1.14
C ALA A 285 17.68 -7.54 0.32
N LEU A 286 18.90 -7.21 0.73
CA LEU A 286 19.78 -6.30 -0.01
C LEU A 286 20.33 -6.92 -1.30
N GLU A 287 20.57 -8.24 -1.33
CA GLU A 287 20.98 -8.98 -2.53
C GLU A 287 19.92 -8.92 -3.65
N ASP A 288 18.65 -8.86 -3.28
CA ASP A 288 17.51 -8.68 -4.20
C ASP A 288 17.39 -7.24 -4.77
N GLN A 289 18.33 -6.34 -4.44
CA GLN A 289 18.44 -4.97 -4.97
C GLN A 289 17.15 -4.14 -4.86
N PRO A 290 16.63 -3.89 -3.64
CA PRO A 290 15.47 -3.05 -3.45
C PRO A 290 15.75 -1.61 -3.89
N ALA A 291 14.69 -0.82 -4.08
CA ALA A 291 14.84 0.62 -4.31
C ALA A 291 15.68 1.28 -3.19
N ARG A 292 16.48 2.30 -3.53
CA ARG A 292 17.45 2.94 -2.60
C ARG A 292 16.84 3.26 -1.22
N TRP A 293 15.68 3.91 -1.19
CA TRP A 293 15.00 4.28 0.06
C TRP A 293 14.57 3.07 0.91
N LEU A 294 14.35 1.89 0.31
CA LEU A 294 14.12 0.64 1.03
C LEU A 294 15.43 0.04 1.52
N ALA A 295 16.49 0.07 0.70
CA ALA A 295 17.82 -0.37 1.08
C ALA A 295 18.32 0.39 2.34
N GLU A 296 18.16 1.71 2.37
CA GLU A 296 18.48 2.56 3.53
C GLU A 296 17.76 2.10 4.81
N ARG A 297 16.50 1.65 4.71
CA ARG A 297 15.75 1.12 5.86
C ARG A 297 16.30 -0.22 6.35
N PHE A 298 16.72 -1.09 5.43
CA PHE A 298 17.38 -2.37 5.78
C PHE A 298 18.75 -2.13 6.41
N ILE A 299 19.52 -1.17 5.90
CA ILE A 299 20.82 -0.77 6.44
C ILE A 299 20.65 -0.18 7.84
N ALA A 300 19.65 0.67 8.07
CA ALA A 300 19.34 1.16 9.41
C ALA A 300 19.01 0.01 10.39
N GLU A 301 18.29 -1.01 9.94
CA GLU A 301 18.03 -2.20 10.76
C GLU A 301 19.29 -3.08 10.95
N GLN A 302 20.19 -3.12 9.97
CA GLN A 302 21.50 -3.78 10.08
C GLN A 302 22.33 -3.15 11.19
N VAL A 303 22.41 -1.81 11.21
CA VAL A 303 23.11 -1.05 12.24
C VAL A 303 22.51 -1.34 13.61
N ARG A 304 21.18 -1.31 13.76
CA ARG A 304 20.52 -1.68 15.03
C ARG A 304 20.84 -3.12 15.45
N THR A 305 20.89 -4.05 14.50
CA THR A 305 21.24 -5.45 14.76
C THR A 305 22.68 -5.60 15.23
N LEU A 306 23.63 -4.91 14.60
CA LEU A 306 25.04 -4.89 15.01
C LEU A 306 25.22 -4.29 16.40
N LEU A 307 24.50 -3.20 16.71
CA LEU A 307 24.52 -2.59 18.04
C LEU A 307 23.94 -3.52 19.10
N ALA A 308 22.84 -4.22 18.81
CA ALA A 308 22.25 -5.22 19.71
C ALA A 308 23.20 -6.42 19.94
N ASP A 309 24.11 -6.69 19.01
CA ASP A 309 25.14 -7.73 19.09
C ASP A 309 26.47 -7.24 19.70
N GLY A 310 26.54 -5.98 20.15
CA GLY A 310 27.76 -5.38 20.70
C GLY A 310 28.86 -5.04 19.68
N LYS A 311 28.56 -5.14 18.37
CA LYS A 311 29.51 -4.91 17.27
C LYS A 311 29.55 -3.44 16.84
N ILE A 312 29.97 -2.56 17.75
CA ILE A 312 29.91 -1.10 17.57
C ILE A 312 30.76 -0.63 16.37
N ASP A 313 31.99 -1.15 16.22
CA ASP A 313 32.89 -0.72 15.14
C ASP A 313 32.32 -1.05 13.74
N LEU A 314 31.71 -2.23 13.59
CA LEU A 314 31.06 -2.63 12.35
C LEU A 314 29.80 -1.81 12.07
N ALA A 315 29.04 -1.45 13.11
CA ALA A 315 27.88 -0.58 12.99
C ALA A 315 28.28 0.80 12.47
N LEU A 316 29.36 1.38 13.02
CA LEU A 316 29.90 2.66 12.57
C LEU A 316 30.42 2.59 11.13
N GLN A 317 31.18 1.54 10.79
CA GLN A 317 31.66 1.34 9.43
C GLN A 317 30.51 1.27 8.43
N THR A 318 29.45 0.53 8.74
CA THR A 318 28.25 0.40 7.89
C THR A 318 27.60 1.76 7.61
N LEU A 319 27.51 2.63 8.63
CA LEU A 319 26.97 3.98 8.46
C LEU A 319 27.88 4.85 7.57
N LEU A 320 29.19 4.78 7.76
CA LEU A 320 30.15 5.56 6.96
C LEU A 320 30.14 5.15 5.49
N ASP A 321 30.03 3.85 5.21
CA ASP A 321 30.01 3.34 3.84
C ASP A 321 28.74 3.83 3.09
N GLU A 322 27.58 3.85 3.74
CA GLU A 322 26.34 4.37 3.14
C GLU A 322 26.42 5.88 2.84
N THR A 323 27.03 6.68 3.73
CA THR A 323 27.17 8.13 3.48
C THR A 323 28.10 8.48 2.32
N ARG A 324 28.92 7.53 1.84
CA ARG A 324 29.86 7.74 0.73
C ARG A 324 29.28 7.37 -0.64
N SER A 325 28.12 6.72 -0.70
CA SER A 325 27.46 6.24 -1.94
C SER A 325 26.30 7.11 -2.41
#